data_AF-A0A661VCP2-F1
#
_entry.id   AF-A0A661VCP2-F1
#
_cell.length_a   1.000
_cell.length_b   1.000
_cell.length_c   1.000
_cell.angle_alpha   90.00
_cell.angle_beta   90.00
_cell.angle_gamma   90.00
#
_symmetry.space_group_name_H-M   'P 1'
#
loop_
_entity.id
_entity.type
_entity.pdbx_description
1 polymer ?
#
loop_
_entity_poly.entity_id
_entity_poly.type
_entity_poly.pdbx_seq_one_letter_code
_entity_poly.pdbx_strand_id
1 'polypeptide(L)'
;MVEAGKKVKEAGISLSLTIILGLGGVERSKEHVFETARILTEIDPDYAGALTLTLVPGTPLYEQWQRNEFHPLTPFQFLEELRLIIENSDFTDCFFSSMHASNYLSLRGNLPRDKDRMLAELKEVLAARNPALLRPEFLRGL
;
A
#
# COMPACT_ATOMS: atom_id res chain seq x y z
N MET A 1 4.01 -18.06 -0.21
CA MET A 1 4.54 -16.78 -0.72
C MET A 1 5.85 -16.39 -0.04
N VAL A 2 5.91 -16.30 1.29
CA VAL A 2 7.15 -15.97 2.03
C VAL A 2 8.31 -16.87 1.64
N GLU A 3 8.12 -18.19 1.65
CA GLU A 3 9.15 -19.15 1.24
C GLU A 3 9.69 -18.90 -0.17
N ALA A 4 8.81 -18.58 -1.12
CA ALA A 4 9.22 -18.28 -2.49
C ALA A 4 10.03 -16.97 -2.57
N GLY A 5 9.60 -15.93 -1.85
CA GLY A 5 10.33 -14.66 -1.78
C GLY A 5 11.74 -14.85 -1.19
N LYS A 6 11.86 -15.63 -0.11
CA LYS A 6 13.16 -15.96 0.50
C LYS A 6 14.07 -16.72 -0.47
N LYS A 7 13.56 -17.72 -1.19
CA LYS A 7 14.34 -18.46 -2.18
C LYS A 7 14.88 -17.57 -3.31
N VAL A 8 14.10 -16.58 -3.76
CA VAL A 8 14.55 -15.60 -4.78
C VAL A 8 15.73 -14.78 -4.23
N LYS A 9 15.61 -14.28 -3.00
CA LYS A 9 16.68 -13.53 -2.33
C LYS A 9 17.94 -14.37 -2.06
N GLU A 10 17.77 -15.60 -1.57
CA GLU A 10 18.87 -16.54 -1.33
C GLU A 10 19.62 -16.89 -2.62
N ALA A 11 18.94 -16.86 -3.77
CA ALA A 11 19.55 -17.04 -5.08
C ALA A 11 20.28 -15.79 -5.61
N GLY A 12 20.29 -14.67 -4.86
CA GLY A 12 20.92 -13.41 -5.26
C GLY A 12 20.17 -12.64 -6.34
N ILE A 13 18.88 -12.92 -6.53
CA ILE A 13 18.02 -12.23 -7.50
C ILE A 13 17.28 -11.09 -6.80
N SER A 14 17.35 -9.88 -7.37
CA SER A 14 16.60 -8.74 -6.83
C SER A 14 15.09 -8.98 -6.87
N LEU A 15 14.43 -8.77 -5.74
CA LEU A 15 13.01 -9.00 -5.55
C LEU A 15 12.26 -7.68 -5.38
N SER A 16 11.28 -7.45 -6.24
CA SER A 16 10.34 -6.34 -6.13
C SER A 16 8.93 -6.89 -5.85
N LEU A 17 8.33 -6.47 -4.73
CA LEU A 17 6.97 -6.83 -4.37
C LEU A 17 6.02 -5.67 -4.63
N THR A 18 4.78 -5.99 -5.01
CA THR A 18 3.70 -5.00 -5.15
C THR A 18 2.55 -5.37 -4.24
N ILE A 19 2.04 -4.39 -3.49
CA ILE A 19 0.87 -4.51 -2.62
C ILE A 19 -0.27 -3.66 -3.17
N ILE A 20 -1.51 -4.09 -2.93
CA ILE A 20 -2.72 -3.38 -3.34
C ILE A 20 -3.46 -2.92 -2.09
N LEU A 21 -3.39 -1.62 -1.79
CA LEU A 21 -4.14 -0.98 -0.72
C LEU A 21 -5.64 -1.12 -0.98
N GLY A 22 -6.40 -1.31 0.10
CA GLY A 22 -7.85 -1.46 0.18
C GLY A 22 -8.40 -2.78 -0.38
N LEU A 23 -7.55 -3.76 -0.67
CA LEU A 23 -8.00 -5.07 -1.16
C LEU A 23 -8.92 -5.79 -0.15
N GLY A 24 -8.72 -5.54 1.15
CA GLY A 24 -9.58 -6.09 2.20
C GLY A 24 -10.93 -5.38 2.36
N GLY A 25 -11.19 -4.29 1.65
CA GLY A 25 -12.34 -3.41 1.91
C GLY A 25 -12.30 -2.82 3.32
N VAL A 26 -13.37 -2.12 3.73
CA VAL A 26 -13.50 -1.56 5.08
C VAL A 26 -13.45 -2.65 6.15
N GLU A 27 -14.08 -3.80 5.89
CA GLU A 27 -14.28 -4.89 6.85
C GLU A 27 -12.98 -5.56 7.25
N ARG A 28 -12.06 -5.76 6.30
CA ARG A 28 -10.80 -6.49 6.52
C ARG A 28 -9.56 -5.64 6.39
N SER A 29 -9.67 -4.31 6.31
CA SER A 29 -8.51 -3.42 6.20
C SER A 29 -7.51 -3.63 7.32
N LYS A 30 -7.96 -3.80 8.57
CA LYS A 30 -7.06 -4.04 9.71
C LYS A 30 -6.26 -5.35 9.55
N GLU A 31 -6.93 -6.44 9.15
CA GLU A 31 -6.27 -7.72 8.89
C GLU A 31 -5.27 -7.58 7.72
N HIS A 32 -5.70 -6.92 6.64
CA HIS A 32 -4.88 -6.66 5.48
C HIS A 32 -3.59 -5.89 5.81
N VAL A 33 -3.67 -4.86 6.67
CA VAL A 33 -2.50 -4.12 7.16
C VAL A 33 -1.48 -5.04 7.82
N PHE A 34 -1.91 -5.79 8.84
CA PHE A 34 -0.98 -6.57 9.66
C PHE A 34 -0.41 -7.76 8.92
N GLU A 35 -1.23 -8.48 8.14
CA GLU A 35 -0.74 -9.59 7.33
C GLU A 35 0.18 -9.12 6.20
N THR A 36 -0.12 -7.97 5.56
CA THR A 36 0.77 -7.40 4.54
C THR A 36 2.11 -6.99 5.15
N ALA A 37 2.10 -6.26 6.27
CA ALA A 37 3.31 -5.84 6.95
C ALA A 37 4.15 -7.03 7.43
N ARG A 38 3.51 -8.08 7.97
CA ARG A 38 4.16 -9.33 8.36
C ARG A 38 4.84 -10.00 7.16
N ILE A 39 4.13 -10.17 6.04
CA ILE A 39 4.66 -10.81 4.84
C ILE A 39 5.83 -10.01 4.25
N LEU A 40 5.70 -8.69 4.17
CA LEU A 40 6.77 -7.81 3.69
C LEU A 40 8.03 -7.91 4.56
N THR A 41 7.84 -7.91 5.88
CA THR A 41 8.94 -8.07 6.86
C THR A 41 9.60 -9.44 6.76
N GLU A 42 8.80 -10.50 6.66
CA GLU A 42 9.33 -11.87 6.58
C GLU A 42 10.09 -12.13 5.26
N ILE A 43 9.69 -11.48 4.16
CA ILE A 43 10.37 -11.60 2.87
C ILE A 43 11.58 -10.66 2.79
N ASP A 44 11.48 -9.45 3.35
CA ASP A 44 12.48 -8.39 3.30
C ASP A 44 12.98 -8.09 1.87
N PRO A 45 12.11 -7.67 0.93
CA PRO A 45 12.46 -7.47 -0.48
C PRO A 45 13.36 -6.26 -0.71
N ASP A 46 14.08 -6.23 -1.83
CA ASP A 46 14.89 -5.07 -2.24
C ASP A 46 14.00 -3.85 -2.60
N TYR A 47 12.81 -4.12 -3.16
CA TYR A 47 11.84 -3.10 -3.55
C TYR A 47 10.41 -3.48 -3.13
N ALA A 48 9.64 -2.48 -2.69
CA ALA A 48 8.22 -2.62 -2.40
C ALA A 48 7.42 -1.45 -3.01
N GLY A 49 6.39 -1.79 -3.80
CA GLY A 49 5.50 -0.84 -4.44
C GLY A 49 4.08 -0.92 -3.87
N ALA A 50 3.47 0.21 -3.54
CA ALA A 50 2.05 0.27 -3.21
C ALA A 50 1.23 0.76 -4.40
N LEU A 51 0.12 0.08 -4.67
CA LEU A 51 -0.93 0.50 -5.60
C LEU A 51 -2.23 0.67 -4.81
N THR A 52 -3.08 1.58 -5.24
CA THR A 52 -4.44 1.70 -4.68
C THR A 52 -5.41 0.90 -5.53
N LEU A 53 -6.30 0.13 -4.89
CA LEU A 53 -7.36 -0.61 -5.58
C LEU A 53 -8.24 0.33 -6.42
N THR A 54 -8.49 -0.09 -7.66
CA THR A 54 -9.46 0.52 -8.58
C THR A 54 -10.51 -0.52 -8.93
N LEU A 55 -11.79 -0.17 -8.76
CA LEU A 55 -12.90 -1.04 -9.16
C LEU A 55 -13.11 -0.90 -10.67
N VAL A 56 -12.94 -2.01 -11.40
CA VAL A 56 -13.04 -2.03 -12.86
C VAL A 56 -14.36 -2.69 -13.28
N PRO A 57 -15.22 -2.03 -14.09
CA PRO A 57 -16.45 -2.61 -14.59
C PRO A 57 -16.24 -3.98 -15.26
N GLY A 58 -17.14 -4.93 -14.98
CA GLY A 58 -17.06 -6.30 -15.50
C GLY A 58 -16.13 -7.24 -14.73
N THR A 59 -15.56 -6.79 -13.60
CA THR A 59 -14.80 -7.66 -12.69
C THR A 59 -15.68 -8.17 -11.54
N PRO A 60 -15.42 -9.37 -10.98
CA PRO A 60 -16.19 -9.89 -9.86
C PRO A 60 -16.24 -8.95 -8.65
N LEU A 61 -15.15 -8.22 -8.37
CA LEU A 61 -15.09 -7.28 -7.25
C LEU A 61 -15.97 -6.04 -7.50
N TYR A 62 -16.05 -5.57 -8.75
CA TYR A 62 -16.96 -4.49 -9.12
C TYR A 62 -18.42 -4.92 -8.96
N GLU A 63 -18.76 -6.14 -9.35
CA GLU A 63 -20.12 -6.68 -9.15
C GLU A 63 -20.47 -6.82 -7.66
N GLN A 64 -19.53 -7.30 -6.83
CA GLN A 64 -19.71 -7.35 -5.37
C GLN A 64 -19.95 -5.96 -4.78
N TRP A 65 -19.18 -4.97 -5.22
CA TRP A 65 -19.41 -3.58 -4.82
C TRP A 65 -20.80 -3.09 -5.22
N GLN A 66 -21.26 -3.35 -6.45
CA GLN A 66 -22.61 -2.98 -6.89
C GLN A 66 -23.71 -3.68 -6.09
N ARG A 67 -23.48 -4.90 -5.60
CA ARG A 67 -24.39 -5.63 -4.71
C ARG A 67 -24.26 -5.24 -3.23
N ASN A 68 -23.43 -4.25 -2.92
CA ASN A 68 -23.15 -3.81 -1.54
C ASN A 68 -22.55 -4.94 -0.65
N GLU A 69 -21.81 -5.86 -1.27
CA GLU A 69 -21.07 -6.96 -0.64
C GLU A 69 -19.59 -6.60 -0.38
N PHE A 70 -19.09 -5.54 -1.02
CA PHE A 70 -17.74 -5.01 -0.84
C PHE A 70 -17.77 -3.49 -0.66
N HIS A 71 -17.16 -3.00 0.42
CA HIS A 71 -17.09 -1.57 0.71
C HIS A 71 -15.66 -1.06 0.51
N PRO A 72 -15.39 -0.25 -0.53
CA PRO A 72 -14.07 0.30 -0.77
C PRO A 72 -13.69 1.31 0.31
N LEU A 73 -12.39 1.46 0.53
CA LEU A 73 -11.85 2.48 1.41
C LEU A 73 -12.05 3.88 0.80
N THR A 74 -12.22 4.87 1.68
CA THR A 74 -12.13 6.29 1.32
C THR A 74 -10.66 6.68 1.08
N PRO A 75 -10.37 7.79 0.36
CA PRO A 75 -9.00 8.25 0.10
C PRO A 75 -8.11 8.32 1.35
N PHE A 76 -8.64 8.85 2.45
CA PHE A 76 -7.88 8.94 3.70
C PHE A 76 -7.73 7.60 4.41
N GLN A 77 -8.66 6.65 4.24
CA GLN A 77 -8.49 5.30 4.76
C GLN A 77 -7.38 4.55 4.02
N PHE A 78 -7.24 4.74 2.70
CA PHE A 78 -6.08 4.20 1.97
C PHE A 78 -4.75 4.77 2.49
N LEU A 79 -4.70 6.06 2.82
CA LEU A 79 -3.50 6.67 3.40
C LEU A 79 -3.21 6.16 4.82
N GLU A 80 -4.25 5.94 5.63
CA GLU A 80 -4.11 5.34 6.96
C GLU A 80 -3.58 3.91 6.84
N GLU A 81 -4.10 3.13 5.88
CA GLU A 81 -3.65 1.78 5.60
C GLU A 81 -2.17 1.76 5.17
N LEU A 82 -1.79 2.64 4.25
CA LEU A 82 -0.40 2.81 3.81
C LEU A 82 0.52 3.17 4.98
N ARG A 83 0.10 4.12 5.83
CA ARG A 83 0.86 4.54 7.02
C ARG A 83 1.08 3.37 7.97
N LEU A 84 0.03 2.61 8.27
CA LEU A 84 0.11 1.47 9.17
C LEU A 84 0.97 0.34 8.60
N ILE A 85 0.91 0.06 7.29
CA ILE A 85 1.77 -0.94 6.65
C ILE A 85 3.25 -0.53 6.78
N ILE A 86 3.60 0.72 6.46
CA ILE A 86 4.97 1.22 6.61
C ILE A 86 5.42 1.19 8.07
N GLU A 87 4.56 1.61 9.01
CA GLU A 87 4.84 1.61 10.44
C GLU A 87 5.13 0.21 10.99
N ASN A 88 4.35 -0.79 10.57
CA ASN A 88 4.44 -2.16 11.07
C ASN A 88 5.38 -3.07 10.24
N SER A 89 5.93 -2.59 9.13
CA SER A 89 6.94 -3.33 8.36
C SER A 89 8.33 -3.06 8.92
N ASP A 90 9.17 -4.09 8.93
CA ASP A 90 10.57 -4.01 9.31
C ASP A 90 11.44 -4.52 8.15
N PHE A 91 12.35 -3.69 7.67
CA PHE A 91 13.15 -3.95 6.46
C PHE A 91 14.63 -3.74 6.78
N THR A 92 15.49 -4.55 6.16
CA THR A 92 16.95 -4.39 6.27
C THR A 92 17.43 -3.26 5.37
N ASP A 93 17.05 -3.29 4.09
CA ASP A 93 17.32 -2.23 3.10
C ASP A 93 16.34 -2.38 1.93
N CYS A 94 15.21 -1.67 2.01
CA CYS A 94 14.15 -1.76 1.02
C CYS A 94 13.81 -0.39 0.45
N PHE A 95 13.81 -0.25 -0.88
CA PHE A 95 13.25 0.93 -1.53
C PHE A 95 11.72 0.80 -1.63
N PHE A 96 11.00 1.61 -0.85
CA PHE A 96 9.55 1.64 -0.83
C PHE A 96 9.00 2.79 -1.68
N SER A 97 7.98 2.54 -2.49
CA SER A 97 7.37 3.54 -3.38
C SER A 97 5.85 3.42 -3.48
N SER A 98 5.16 4.55 -3.35
CA SER A 98 3.74 4.74 -3.63
C SER A 98 3.55 5.77 -4.76
N MET A 99 4.47 5.83 -5.73
CA MET A 99 4.47 6.84 -6.79
C MET A 99 3.48 6.58 -7.94
N HIS A 100 2.88 5.39 -8.01
CA HIS A 100 2.01 5.01 -9.12
C HIS A 100 0.83 5.99 -9.30
N ALA A 101 0.35 6.16 -10.54
CA ALA A 101 -0.70 7.10 -10.89
C ALA A 101 -1.99 6.87 -10.07
N SER A 102 -2.27 5.62 -9.71
CA SER A 102 -3.44 5.24 -8.91
C SER A 102 -3.39 5.68 -7.44
N ASN A 103 -2.26 6.15 -6.91
CA ASN A 103 -2.16 6.52 -5.50
C ASN A 103 -2.55 7.98 -5.23
N TYR A 104 -3.11 8.21 -4.04
CA TYR A 104 -3.54 9.53 -3.58
C TYR A 104 -2.40 10.43 -3.10
N LEU A 105 -1.31 9.84 -2.61
CA LEU A 105 -0.13 10.57 -2.13
C LEU A 105 1.13 9.94 -2.72
N SER A 106 1.96 10.77 -3.34
CA SER A 106 3.27 10.37 -3.84
C SER A 106 4.27 10.33 -2.70
N LEU A 107 4.70 9.13 -2.34
CA LEU A 107 5.62 8.87 -1.24
C LEU A 107 6.67 7.84 -1.67
N ARG A 108 7.94 8.05 -1.30
CA ARG A 108 9.02 7.08 -1.53
C ARG A 108 10.17 7.29 -0.54
N GLY A 109 10.96 6.25 -0.32
CA GLY A 109 12.17 6.31 0.50
C GLY A 109 12.84 4.94 0.66
N ASN A 110 14.08 4.95 1.18
CA ASN A 110 14.79 3.74 1.56
C ASN A 110 14.50 3.43 3.03
N LEU A 111 13.78 2.35 3.31
CA LEU A 111 13.49 1.90 4.66
C LEU A 111 14.63 1.00 5.17
N PRO A 112 15.06 1.16 6.44
CA PRO A 112 14.42 1.95 7.50
C PRO A 112 14.85 3.43 7.56
N ARG A 113 15.85 3.86 6.80
CA ARG A 113 16.47 5.20 6.85
C ARG A 113 15.47 6.36 6.73
N ASP A 114 14.50 6.23 5.83
CA ASP A 114 13.49 7.24 5.54
C ASP A 114 12.17 7.03 6.32
N LYS A 115 12.06 6.03 7.20
CA LYS A 115 10.79 5.61 7.81
C LYS A 115 10.10 6.73 8.57
N ASP A 116 10.83 7.42 9.45
CA ASP A 116 10.25 8.49 10.28
C ASP A 116 9.79 9.69 9.44
N ARG A 117 10.57 10.06 8.41
CA ARG A 117 10.18 11.12 7.46
C ARG A 117 8.89 10.74 6.74
N MET A 118 8.84 9.53 6.18
CA MET A 118 7.67 9.04 5.45
C MET A 118 6.41 8.98 6.33
N LEU A 119 6.56 8.53 7.58
CA LEU A 119 5.46 8.49 8.54
C LEU A 119 5.02 9.89 8.97
N ALA A 120 5.95 10.84 9.10
CA ALA A 120 5.63 12.24 9.41
C ALA A 120 4.80 12.89 8.28
N GLU A 121 5.22 12.72 7.02
CA GLU A 121 4.49 13.22 5.84
C GLU A 121 3.06 12.65 5.78
N LEU A 122 2.89 11.35 6.01
CA LEU A 122 1.56 10.72 6.07
C LEU A 122 0.71 11.29 7.21
N LYS A 123 1.30 11.44 8.41
CA LYS A 123 0.61 11.98 9.60
C LYS A 123 0.14 13.42 9.36
N GLU A 124 0.95 14.25 8.71
CA GLU A 124 0.58 15.63 8.38
C GLU A 124 -0.63 15.68 7.44
N VAL A 125 -0.61 14.91 6.35
CA VAL A 125 -1.73 14.84 5.39
C VAL A 125 -3.00 14.28 6.05
N LEU A 126 -2.85 13.23 6.86
CA LEU A 126 -3.97 12.61 7.59
C LEU A 126 -4.56 13.52 8.68
N ALA A 127 -3.74 14.37 9.31
CA ALA A 127 -4.20 15.35 10.29
C ALA A 127 -4.91 16.53 9.63
N ALA A 128 -4.41 17.00 8.49
CA ALA A 128 -5.03 18.10 7.74
C ALA A 128 -6.42 17.71 7.19
N ARG A 129 -6.64 16.42 6.87
CA ARG A 129 -7.88 15.92 6.24
C ARG A 129 -8.33 16.76 5.03
N ASN A 130 -7.37 17.36 4.33
CA ASN A 130 -7.63 18.28 3.23
C ASN A 130 -7.53 17.53 1.90
N PRO A 131 -8.64 17.33 1.15
CA PRO A 131 -8.61 16.63 -0.13
C PRO A 131 -7.74 17.32 -1.19
N ALA A 132 -7.46 18.61 -1.06
CA ALA A 132 -6.59 19.35 -1.99
C ALA A 132 -5.12 18.90 -1.92
N LEU A 133 -4.72 18.20 -0.86
CA LEU A 133 -3.40 17.58 -0.72
C LEU A 133 -3.31 16.21 -1.44
N LEU A 134 -4.44 15.68 -1.91
CA LEU A 134 -4.51 14.37 -2.55
C LEU A 134 -4.53 14.53 -4.07
N ARG A 135 -4.00 13.53 -4.77
CA ARG A 135 -4.21 13.41 -6.22
C ARG A 135 -5.72 13.32 -6.51
N PRO A 136 -6.29 14.22 -7.32
CA PRO A 136 -7.70 14.18 -7.71
C PRO A 136 -8.05 12.91 -8.49
N GLU A 137 -9.30 12.44 -8.38
CA GLU A 137 -9.70 11.17 -9.00
C GLU A 137 -9.51 11.15 -10.53
N PHE A 138 -9.83 12.25 -11.21
CA PHE A 138 -9.68 12.34 -12.67
C PHE A 138 -8.22 12.28 -13.14
N LEU A 139 -7.25 12.40 -12.22
CA LEU A 139 -5.82 12.24 -12.50
C LEU A 139 -5.28 10.88 -12.00
N ARG A 140 -6.12 10.02 -11.42
CA ARG A 140 -5.74 8.67 -10.98
C ARG A 140 -6.09 7.67 -12.08
N GLY A 141 -5.07 7.11 -12.70
CA GLY A 141 -5.21 6.18 -13.82
C GLY A 141 -4.15 6.45 -14.89
N LEU A 142 -4.07 5.55 -15.87
CA LEU A 142 -3.31 5.75 -17.10
C LEU A 142 -4.29 6.05 -18.24
#